data_AF-A0A8C1XZU4-F1
#
_entry.id   AF-A0A8C1XZU4-F1
#
_cell.length_a   1.000
_cell.length_b   1.000
_cell.length_c   1.000
_cell.angle_alpha   90.00
_cell.angle_beta   90.00
_cell.angle_gamma   90.00
#
_symmetry.space_group_name_H-M   'P 1'
#
loop_
_entity.id
_entity.type
_entity.pdbx_description
1 polymer ?
#
loop_
_entity_poly.entity_id
_entity_poly.type
_entity_poly.pdbx_seq_one_letter_code
_entity_poly.pdbx_strand_id
1 'polypeptide(L)' 'TAAPPQTDTTVIGVVIALILVTLVVCGFLLYRYLYHSKGVYRTAGEPAPGVDPDQVYNDTVTENKKEYFI' A
#
# COMPACT_ATOMS: atom_id res chain seq x y z
N THR A 1 6.84 22.65 -46.10
CA THR A 1 6.55 22.60 -44.65
C THR A 1 6.85 21.20 -44.16
N ALA A 2 7.94 21.02 -43.41
CA ALA A 2 8.25 19.72 -42.81
C ALA A 2 7.27 19.45 -41.68
N ALA A 3 6.67 18.26 -41.64
CA ALA A 3 5.77 17.86 -40.57
C ALA A 3 6.55 17.86 -39.24
N PRO A 4 5.94 18.34 -38.13
CA PRO A 4 6.61 18.37 -36.83
C PRO A 4 7.03 16.95 -36.41
N PRO A 5 8.11 16.80 -35.63
CA PRO A 5 8.60 15.50 -35.18
C PRO A 5 7.56 14.81 -34.29
N GLN A 6 6.79 13.91 -34.90
CA GLN A 6 5.63 13.24 -34.28
C GLN A 6 6.04 12.22 -33.20
N THR A 7 7.28 11.73 -33.31
CA THR A 7 7.93 10.84 -32.34
C THR A 7 8.09 11.50 -30.98
N ASP A 8 8.52 12.77 -30.93
CA ASP A 8 8.79 13.45 -29.65
C ASP A 8 7.51 13.64 -28.84
N THR A 9 6.41 14.03 -29.50
CA THR A 9 5.11 14.17 -28.85
C THR A 9 4.59 12.83 -28.32
N THR A 10 4.80 11.75 -29.07
CA THR A 10 4.40 10.40 -28.65
C THR A 10 5.21 9.94 -27.44
N VAL A 11 6.53 10.15 -27.44
CA VAL A 11 7.41 9.80 -26.31
C VAL A 11 7.01 10.58 -25.07
N ILE A 12 6.78 11.90 -25.20
CA ILE A 12 6.32 12.74 -24.09
C ILE A 12 4.99 12.22 -23.53
N GLY A 13 4.03 11.89 -24.40
CA GLY A 13 2.74 11.33 -23.99
C GLY A 13 2.89 10.01 -23.21
N VAL A 14 3.76 9.11 -23.66
CA VAL A 14 4.04 7.84 -22.99
C VAL A 14 4.68 8.07 -21.62
N VAL A 15 5.67 8.97 -21.53
CA VAL A 15 6.34 9.28 -20.26
C VAL A 15 5.35 9.84 -19.24
N ILE A 16 4.49 10.79 -19.67
CA ILE A 16 3.46 11.35 -18.79
C ILE A 16 2.49 10.24 -18.33
N ALA A 17 2.04 9.38 -19.24
CA ALA A 17 1.16 8.26 -18.89
C ALA A 17 1.80 7.32 -17.87
N LEU A 18 3.08 6.96 -18.05
CA LEU A 18 3.82 6.11 -17.10
C LEU A 18 3.95 6.77 -15.72
N ILE A 19 4.22 8.08 -15.67
CA ILE A 19 4.29 8.83 -14.40
C ILE A 19 2.93 8.79 -13.70
N LEU A 20 1.84 9.07 -14.42
CA LEU A 20 0.49 9.05 -13.85
C LEU A 20 0.12 7.65 -13.34
N VAL A 21 0.39 6.60 -14.11
CA VAL A 21 0.17 5.21 -13.68
C VAL A 21 0.97 4.91 -12.41
N THR A 22 2.24 5.31 -12.37
CA THR A 22 3.11 5.11 -11.20
C THR A 22 2.56 5.83 -9.98
N LEU A 23 2.09 7.07 -10.12
CA LEU A 23 1.48 7.83 -9.03
C LEU A 23 0.18 7.20 -8.53
N VAL A 24 -0.66 6.68 -9.43
CA VAL A 24 -1.89 5.99 -9.06
C VAL A 24 -1.58 4.70 -8.30
N VAL A 25 -0.64 3.89 -8.79
CA VAL A 25 -0.22 2.65 -8.12
C VAL A 25 0.39 2.96 -6.75
N CYS A 26 1.30 3.93 -6.68
CA CYS A 26 1.93 4.34 -5.43
C CYS A 26 0.90 4.90 -4.44
N GLY A 27 0.00 5.77 -4.90
CA GLY A 27 -1.09 6.30 -4.09
C GLY A 27 -2.03 5.21 -3.57
N PHE A 28 -2.37 4.21 -4.40
CA PHE A 28 -3.17 3.06 -3.99
C PHE A 28 -2.46 2.18 -2.96
N LEU A 29 -1.17 1.89 -3.18
CA LEU A 29 -0.35 1.12 -2.23
C LEU A 29 -0.21 1.87 -0.90
N LEU A 30 0.04 3.17 -0.94
CA LEU A 30 0.11 4.01 0.25
C LEU A 30 -1.23 4.08 0.95
N TYR A 31 -2.34 4.27 0.22
CA TYR A 31 -3.68 4.25 0.78
C TYR A 31 -3.99 2.90 1.45
N ARG A 32 -3.73 1.79 0.77
CA ARG A 32 -3.87 0.45 1.32
C ARG A 32 -2.98 0.25 2.54
N TYR A 33 -1.73 0.68 2.47
CA TYR A 33 -0.77 0.60 3.55
C TYR A 33 -1.24 1.39 4.75
N LEU A 34 -1.61 2.66 4.58
CA LEU A 34 -2.18 3.51 5.63
C LEU A 34 -3.45 2.89 6.24
N TYR A 35 -4.31 2.29 5.42
CA TYR A 35 -5.52 1.63 5.92
C TYR A 35 -5.23 0.32 6.66
N HIS A 36 -4.13 -0.36 6.35
CA HIS A 36 -3.68 -1.57 7.03
C HIS A 36 -2.80 -1.25 8.26
N SER A 37 -2.06 -0.13 8.23
CA SER A 37 -1.16 0.36 9.27
C SER A 37 -1.86 1.22 10.33
N LYS A 38 -3.20 1.25 10.35
CA LYS A 38 -4.01 1.98 11.36
C LYS A 38 -3.73 1.58 12.81
N GLY A 39 -2.96 0.52 13.09
CA GLY A 39 -2.75 -0.01 14.43
C GLY A 39 -1.32 0.01 14.99
N VAL A 40 -0.30 0.44 14.23
CA VAL A 40 1.12 0.25 14.63
C VAL A 40 1.84 1.58 14.89
N TYR A 41 1.10 2.68 15.07
CA TYR A 41 1.63 3.87 15.73
C TYR A 41 1.27 3.87 17.23
N ARG A 42 1.33 2.69 17.86
CA ARG A 42 1.38 2.64 19.31
C ARG A 42 2.72 3.26 19.69
N THR A 43 2.64 4.38 20.37
CA THR A 43 3.74 4.97 21.13
C THR A 43 4.62 3.86 21.70
N ALA A 44 5.88 3.83 21.31
CA ALA A 44 6.86 2.81 21.67
C ALA A 44 7.20 2.85 23.18
N GLY A 45 6.23 2.60 24.07
CA GLY A 45 6.48 2.64 25.51
C GLY A 45 5.38 2.13 26.44
N GLU A 46 4.09 2.14 26.10
CA GLU A 46 3.05 1.64 27.03
C GLU A 46 1.96 0.85 26.29
N PRO A 47 1.73 -0.43 26.65
CA PRO A 47 0.50 -1.13 26.30
C PRO A 47 -0.69 -0.38 26.91
N ALA A 48 -1.71 -0.05 26.10
CA ALA A 48 -3.01 0.39 26.60
C ALA A 48 -3.42 -0.47 27.82
N PRO A 49 -3.69 0.13 28.99
CA PRO A 49 -4.02 -0.61 30.20
C PRO A 49 -5.23 -1.50 29.92
N GLY A 50 -5.03 -2.82 29.98
CA GLY A 50 -6.08 -3.82 29.77
C GLY A 50 -6.09 -4.57 28.45
N VAL A 51 -5.12 -4.36 27.54
CA VAL A 51 -4.92 -5.30 26.42
C VAL A 51 -4.00 -6.42 26.88
N ASP A 52 -4.58 -7.60 27.09
CA ASP A 52 -3.85 -8.83 27.37
C ASP A 52 -2.90 -9.13 26.19
N PRO A 53 -1.58 -9.23 26.42
CA PRO A 53 -0.60 -9.54 25.37
C PRO A 53 -0.92 -10.85 24.62
N ASP A 54 -1.65 -11.77 25.24
CA ASP A 54 -2.06 -13.02 24.60
C ASP A 54 -3.10 -12.79 23.49
N GLN A 55 -3.92 -11.74 23.58
CA GLN A 55 -4.99 -11.48 22.61
C GLN A 55 -4.44 -10.97 21.28
N VAL A 56 -3.34 -10.20 21.31
CA VAL A 56 -2.66 -9.68 20.10
C VAL A 56 -1.88 -10.77 19.38
N TYR A 57 -1.27 -11.69 20.13
CA TYR A 57 -0.61 -12.87 19.57
C TYR A 57 -1.64 -13.82 18.95
N ASN A 58 -2.75 -14.07 19.62
CA ASN A 58 -3.81 -14.92 19.09
C ASN A 58 -4.48 -14.34 17.84
N ASP A 59 -4.68 -13.03 17.71
CA ASP A 59 -5.33 -12.44 16.52
C ASP A 59 -4.43 -12.54 15.28
N THR A 60 -3.12 -12.28 15.44
CA THR A 60 -2.12 -12.45 14.36
C THR A 60 -1.88 -13.91 13.98
N VAL A 61 -1.88 -14.83 14.95
CA VAL A 61 -1.76 -16.28 14.71
C VAL A 61 -3.04 -16.87 14.12
N THR A 62 -4.21 -16.38 14.52
CA THR A 62 -5.52 -16.88 14.05
C THR A 62 -5.82 -16.39 12.64
N GLU A 63 -5.40 -15.18 12.26
CA GLU A 63 -5.46 -14.73 10.86
C GLU A 63 -4.63 -15.63 9.94
N ASN A 64 -3.48 -16.13 10.42
CA ASN A 64 -2.61 -17.04 9.67
C ASN A 64 -3.10 -18.51 9.63
N LYS A 65 -4.10 -18.88 10.45
CA LYS A 65 -4.61 -20.26 10.59
C LYS A 65 -5.90 -20.56 9.83
N LYS A 66 -6.40 -19.64 9.00
CA LYS A 66 -7.65 -19.85 8.23
C LYS A 66 -7.45 -20.63 6.92
N GLU A 67 -6.25 -21.16 6.68
CA GLU A 67 -5.98 -21.96 5.49
C GLU A 67 -6.14 -23.46 5.74
N TYR A 68 -7.18 -23.99 5.10
CA TYR A 68 -7.47 -25.38 4.72
C TYR A 68 -7.82 -26.38 5.84
N PHE A 69 -9.12 -26.64 5.97
CA PHE A 69 -9.60 -27.99 6.23
C PHE A 69 -10.33 -28.47 4.98
N ILE A 70 -9.65 -29.35 4.23
CA ILE A 70 -10.23 -30.34 3.31
C ILE A 70 -10.74 -31.51 4.14
#